data_AF-A0A3M1JCB5-F1
#
_entry.id   AF-A0A3M1JCB5-F1
#
_cell.length_a   1.000
_cell.length_b   1.000
_cell.length_c   1.000
_cell.angle_alpha   90.00
_cell.angle_beta   90.00
_cell.angle_gamma   90.00
#
_symmetry.space_group_name_H-M   'P 1'
#
loop_
_entity.id
_entity.type
_entity.pdbx_description
1 polymer ?
#
loop_
_entity_poly.entity_id
_entity_poly.type
_entity_poly.pdbx_seq_one_letter_code
_entity_poly.pdbx_strand_id
1 'polypeptide(L)'
;MSEEDFLALAESKPLRKEFLLKMGRTGFPEAEMNEALDRLSRALQRMDSWLTESGGPWLMGKRLSLADIAVMPVIVRMNDINLHRLWDDYPNIQAWLDRIRAHHAFSPTYYHGSLLTEKYPHLARLREESGKTIS
;
A
#
# COMPACT_ATOMS: atom_id res chain seq x y z
N MET A 1 -27.58 1.67 1.91
CA MET A 1 -27.78 1.58 3.36
C MET A 1 -28.33 2.90 3.84
N SER A 2 -29.38 2.87 4.66
CA SER A 2 -29.94 4.09 5.26
C SER A 2 -28.97 4.69 6.29
N GLU A 3 -29.23 5.91 6.75
CA GLU A 3 -28.44 6.52 7.83
C GLU A 3 -28.63 5.77 9.15
N GLU A 4 -29.85 5.34 9.45
CA GLU A 4 -30.20 4.56 10.63
C GLU A 4 -29.46 3.21 10.67
N ASP A 5 -29.47 2.47 9.55
CA ASP A 5 -28.74 1.20 9.42
C ASP A 5 -27.23 1.38 9.59
N PHE A 6 -26.68 2.49 9.09
CA PHE A 6 -25.26 2.80 9.21
C PHE A 6 -24.86 3.11 10.64
N LEU A 7 -25.66 3.91 11.35
CA LEU A 7 -25.43 4.21 12.76
C LEU A 7 -25.54 2.93 13.60
N ALA A 8 -26.56 2.10 13.37
CA ALA A 8 -26.69 0.80 14.04
C ALA A 8 -25.47 -0.10 13.79
N LEU A 9 -24.94 -0.13 12.55
CA LEU A 9 -23.71 -0.86 12.22
C LEU A 9 -22.49 -0.31 12.96
N ALA A 10 -22.34 1.02 13.04
CA ALA A 10 -21.24 1.66 13.75
C ALA A 10 -21.30 1.37 15.26
N GLU A 11 -22.48 1.48 15.87
CA GLU A 11 -22.72 1.15 17.29
C GLU A 11 -22.44 -0.33 17.60
N SER A 12 -22.77 -1.24 16.67
CA SER A 12 -22.51 -2.68 16.83
C SER A 12 -21.01 -3.04 16.86
N LYS A 13 -20.12 -2.10 16.48
CA LYS A 13 -18.67 -2.28 16.39
C LYS A 13 -17.93 -1.21 17.21
N PRO A 14 -18.04 -1.22 18.56
CA PRO A 14 -17.56 -0.12 19.41
C PRO A 14 -16.07 0.23 19.20
N LEU A 15 -15.21 -0.77 18.98
CA LEU A 15 -13.78 -0.55 18.69
C LEU A 15 -13.49 0.12 17.33
N ARG A 16 -14.44 0.10 16.40
CA ARG A 16 -14.32 0.68 15.05
C ARG A 16 -15.34 1.78 14.80
N LYS A 17 -16.11 2.16 15.81
CA LYS A 17 -17.22 3.11 15.67
C LYS A 17 -16.74 4.44 15.10
N GLU A 18 -15.75 5.06 15.74
CA GLU A 18 -15.18 6.34 15.28
C GLU A 18 -14.61 6.24 13.87
N PHE A 19 -13.93 5.13 13.55
CA PHE A 19 -13.42 4.87 12.21
C PHE A 19 -14.55 4.78 11.17
N LEU A 20 -15.61 4.04 11.47
CA LEU A 20 -16.76 3.90 10.58
C LEU A 20 -17.44 5.25 10.37
N LEU A 21 -17.72 5.99 11.46
CA LEU A 21 -18.31 7.32 11.39
C LEU A 21 -17.47 8.28 10.53
N LYS A 22 -16.15 8.24 10.69
CA LYS A 22 -15.21 9.04 9.90
C LYS A 22 -15.15 8.63 8.42
N MET A 23 -15.21 7.34 8.14
CA MET A 23 -15.33 6.81 6.77
C MET A 23 -16.70 7.17 6.15
N GLY A 24 -17.72 7.42 6.97
CA GLY A 24 -19.07 7.69 6.49
C GLY A 24 -19.64 6.55 5.63
N ARG A 25 -20.71 6.87 4.89
CA ARG A 25 -21.39 5.91 4.01
C ARG A 25 -20.77 5.79 2.62
N THR A 26 -19.95 6.77 2.23
CA THR A 26 -19.40 6.91 0.87
C THR A 26 -17.87 6.80 0.81
N GLY A 27 -17.22 6.52 1.94
CA GLY A 27 -15.76 6.55 2.05
C GLY A 27 -15.25 7.86 2.64
N PHE A 28 -13.95 7.88 2.96
CA PHE A 28 -13.31 9.03 3.58
C PHE A 28 -13.47 10.31 2.74
N PRO A 29 -13.52 11.48 3.39
CA PRO A 29 -13.50 12.76 2.69
C PRO A 29 -12.28 12.84 1.75
N GLU A 30 -12.46 13.43 0.56
CA GLU A 30 -11.41 13.54 -0.45
C GLU A 30 -10.16 14.24 0.09
N ALA A 31 -10.32 15.33 0.85
CA ALA A 31 -9.21 16.05 1.46
C ALA A 31 -8.35 15.17 2.36
N GLU A 32 -8.97 14.26 3.12
CA GLU A 32 -8.25 13.32 3.98
C GLU A 32 -7.54 12.24 3.17
N MET A 33 -8.16 11.77 2.09
CA MET A 33 -7.53 10.84 1.16
C MET A 33 -6.30 11.46 0.51
N ASN A 34 -6.41 12.70 0.03
CA ASN A 34 -5.31 13.43 -0.59
C ASN A 34 -4.17 13.67 0.41
N GLU A 35 -4.47 14.05 1.66
CA GLU A 35 -3.44 14.20 2.70
C GLU A 35 -2.72 12.86 2.99
N ALA A 36 -3.47 11.76 3.04
CA ALA A 36 -2.89 10.44 3.24
C ALA A 36 -1.97 10.03 2.07
N LEU A 37 -2.40 10.25 0.83
CA LEU A 37 -1.59 9.99 -0.38
C LEU A 37 -0.33 10.85 -0.39
N ASP A 38 -0.42 12.13 -0.05
CA ASP A 38 0.72 13.04 0.05
C ASP A 38 1.75 12.57 1.08
N ARG A 39 1.28 12.05 2.23
CA ARG A 39 2.15 11.47 3.26
C ARG A 39 2.89 10.23 2.74
N LEU A 40 2.21 9.37 1.96
CA LEU A 40 2.83 8.21 1.32
C LEU A 40 3.86 8.65 0.28
N SER A 41 3.53 9.61 -0.59
CA SER A 41 4.47 10.14 -1.60
C SER A 41 5.74 10.71 -0.97
N ARG A 42 5.62 11.49 0.10
CA ARG A 42 6.80 11.98 0.85
C ARG A 42 7.62 10.85 1.48
N ALA A 43 6.98 9.76 1.91
CA ALA A 43 7.69 8.60 2.44
C ALA A 43 8.47 7.86 1.34
N LEU A 44 7.89 7.70 0.16
CA LEU A 44 8.55 7.12 -1.01
C LEU A 44 9.76 7.96 -1.43
N GLN A 45 9.61 9.28 -1.52
CA GLN A 45 10.73 10.18 -1.84
C GLN A 45 11.91 9.99 -0.87
N ARG A 46 11.64 9.94 0.45
CA ARG A 46 12.70 9.69 1.45
C ARG A 46 13.32 8.31 1.29
N MET A 47 12.51 7.30 1.00
CA MET A 47 13.00 5.93 0.78
C MET A 47 13.95 5.87 -0.42
N ASP A 48 13.62 6.53 -1.54
CA ASP A 48 14.49 6.61 -2.72
C ASP A 48 15.81 7.34 -2.43
N SER A 49 15.75 8.45 -1.67
CA SER A 49 16.95 9.14 -1.19
C SER A 49 17.84 8.23 -0.34
N TRP A 50 17.28 7.49 0.61
CA TRP A 50 18.06 6.55 1.43
C TRP A 50 18.68 5.40 0.64
N LEU A 51 17.96 4.85 -0.35
CA LEU A 51 18.51 3.85 -1.25
C LEU A 51 19.71 4.39 -2.04
N THR A 52 19.64 5.65 -2.47
CA THR A 52 20.72 6.32 -3.19
C THR A 52 21.91 6.62 -2.27
N GLU A 53 21.67 7.29 -1.14
CA GLU A 53 22.70 7.74 -0.19
C GLU A 53 23.47 6.58 0.46
N SER A 54 22.79 5.46 0.73
CA SER A 54 23.42 4.27 1.30
C SER A 54 24.25 3.46 0.28
N GLY A 55 24.16 3.80 -1.01
CA GLY A 55 24.79 3.07 -2.11
C GLY A 55 24.07 1.77 -2.51
N GLY A 56 22.93 1.47 -1.89
CA GLY A 56 22.07 0.34 -2.22
C GLY A 56 22.71 -1.06 -2.08
N PRO A 57 21.99 -2.13 -2.44
CA PRO A 57 20.62 -2.12 -2.97
C PRO A 57 19.51 -2.12 -1.90
N TRP A 58 19.89 -2.11 -0.62
CA TRP A 58 18.98 -2.07 0.53
C TRP A 58 19.07 -0.71 1.23
N LEU A 59 18.12 -0.41 2.12
CA LEU A 59 18.04 0.93 2.76
C LEU A 59 19.28 1.34 3.56
N MET A 60 20.02 0.35 4.08
CA MET A 60 21.29 0.56 4.80
C MET A 60 22.52 0.08 4.01
N GLY A 61 22.41 0.06 2.68
CA GLY A 61 23.48 -0.29 1.76
C GLY A 61 23.44 -1.76 1.33
N LYS A 62 24.57 -2.46 1.45
CA LYS A 62 24.79 -3.74 0.76
C LYS A 62 24.01 -4.94 1.29
N ARG A 63 23.48 -4.88 2.52
CA ARG A 63 22.82 -6.02 3.17
C ARG A 63 21.39 -5.68 3.56
N LEU A 64 20.51 -6.67 3.39
CA LEU A 64 19.14 -6.61 3.91
C LEU A 64 19.19 -6.38 5.43
N SER A 65 18.34 -5.47 5.90
CA SER A 65 18.32 -5.02 7.29
C SER A 65 16.89 -4.97 7.85
N LEU A 66 16.77 -4.74 9.16
CA LEU A 66 15.47 -4.52 9.79
C LEU A 66 14.71 -3.31 9.22
N ALA A 67 15.43 -2.31 8.68
CA ALA A 67 14.78 -1.17 8.02
C ALA A 67 13.97 -1.63 6.79
N ASP A 68 14.53 -2.53 5.98
CA ASP A 68 13.85 -3.08 4.81
C ASP A 68 12.62 -3.91 5.22
N ILE A 69 12.79 -4.77 6.24
CA ILE A 69 11.70 -5.61 6.76
C ILE A 69 10.57 -4.76 7.35
N ALA A 70 10.88 -3.64 8.01
CA ALA A 70 9.88 -2.74 8.58
C ALA A 70 9.05 -2.02 7.50
N VAL A 71 9.69 -1.65 6.38
CA VAL A 71 9.04 -0.90 5.28
C VAL A 71 8.32 -1.83 4.29
N MET A 72 8.80 -3.06 4.11
CA MET A 72 8.25 -4.06 3.18
C MET A 72 6.72 -4.19 3.20
N PRO A 73 6.04 -4.38 4.34
CA PRO A 73 4.59 -4.58 4.35
C PRO A 73 3.81 -3.41 3.75
N VAL A 74 4.33 -2.18 3.92
CA VAL A 74 3.69 -0.98 3.39
C VAL A 74 3.83 -0.93 1.88
N ILE A 75 5.04 -1.09 1.34
CA ILE A 75 5.28 -1.03 -0.11
C ILE A 75 4.58 -2.18 -0.85
N VAL A 76 4.62 -3.40 -0.29
CA VAL A 76 3.88 -4.54 -0.86
C VAL A 76 2.38 -4.25 -0.89
N ARG A 77 1.82 -3.68 0.18
CA ARG A 77 0.40 -3.30 0.22
C ARG A 77 0.08 -2.21 -0.78
N MET A 78 0.90 -1.17 -0.89
CA MET A 78 0.69 -0.09 -1.86
C MET A 78 0.67 -0.64 -3.28
N ASN A 79 1.59 -1.56 -3.62
CA ASN A 79 1.59 -2.21 -4.93
C ASN A 79 0.31 -3.03 -5.13
N ASP A 80 -0.08 -3.82 -4.12
CA ASP A 80 -1.28 -4.67 -4.13
C ASP A 80 -2.56 -3.85 -4.37
N ILE A 81 -2.70 -2.68 -3.74
CA ILE A 81 -3.88 -1.80 -3.94
C ILE A 81 -3.73 -0.81 -5.09
N ASN A 82 -2.88 -1.12 -6.07
CA ASN A 82 -2.69 -0.34 -7.30
C ASN A 82 -2.11 1.09 -7.14
N LEU A 83 -1.40 1.36 -6.05
CA LEU A 83 -0.70 2.63 -5.83
C LEU A 83 0.77 2.63 -6.31
N HIS A 84 1.17 1.66 -7.13
CA HIS A 84 2.54 1.54 -7.63
C HIS A 84 3.00 2.73 -8.46
N ARG A 85 2.07 3.43 -9.12
CA ARG A 85 2.38 4.63 -9.90
C ARG A 85 2.97 5.78 -9.08
N LEU A 86 2.77 5.78 -7.76
CA LEU A 86 3.36 6.79 -6.87
C LEU A 86 4.90 6.73 -6.81
N TRP A 87 5.53 5.68 -7.34
CA TRP A 87 6.98 5.56 -7.42
C TRP A 87 7.51 5.30 -8.83
N ASP A 88 6.74 5.63 -9.88
CA ASP A 88 7.22 5.48 -11.27
C ASP A 88 8.52 6.28 -11.52
N ASP A 89 8.66 7.44 -10.88
CA ASP A 89 9.87 8.29 -10.94
C ASP A 89 11.00 7.84 -9.98
N TYR A 90 10.80 6.77 -9.20
CA TYR A 90 11.75 6.26 -8.20
C TYR A 90 12.14 4.80 -8.51
N PRO A 91 12.95 4.55 -9.57
CA PRO A 91 13.27 3.21 -10.02
C PRO A 91 14.00 2.35 -8.98
N ASN A 92 14.69 2.97 -8.00
CA ASN A 92 15.34 2.23 -6.92
C ASN A 92 14.31 1.54 -6.00
N ILE A 93 13.14 2.14 -5.79
CA ILE A 93 12.06 1.55 -4.99
C ILE A 93 11.51 0.32 -5.69
N GLN A 94 11.27 0.41 -7.00
CA GLN A 94 10.82 -0.74 -7.79
C GLN A 94 11.86 -1.87 -7.75
N ALA A 95 13.13 -1.54 -7.99
CA ALA A 95 14.21 -2.52 -7.95
C ALA A 95 14.40 -3.13 -6.53
N TRP A 96 14.18 -2.36 -5.48
CA TRP A 96 14.17 -2.86 -4.10
C TRP A 96 13.02 -3.84 -3.86
N LEU A 97 11.81 -3.52 -4.33
CA LEU A 97 10.63 -4.38 -4.18
C LEU A 97 10.82 -5.70 -4.92
N ASP A 98 11.43 -5.67 -6.10
CA ASP A 98 11.71 -6.89 -6.88
C ASP A 98 12.72 -7.80 -6.16
N ARG A 99 13.72 -7.22 -5.48
CA ARG A 99 14.66 -7.98 -4.63
C ARG A 99 13.97 -8.59 -3.41
N ILE A 100 13.06 -7.85 -2.78
CA ILE A 100 12.23 -8.38 -1.69
C ILE A 100 11.40 -9.58 -2.17
N ARG A 101 10.74 -9.47 -3.32
CA ARG A 101 9.93 -10.54 -3.92
C ARG A 101 10.74 -11.77 -4.29
N ALA A 102 11.98 -11.58 -4.72
CA ALA A 102 12.90 -12.67 -5.05
C ALA A 102 13.46 -13.40 -3.80
N HIS A 103 13.31 -12.82 -2.61
CA HIS A 103 13.81 -13.45 -1.38
C HIS A 103 12.97 -14.69 -1.02
N HIS A 104 13.62 -15.79 -0.64
CA HIS A 104 12.96 -17.08 -0.37
C HIS A 104 11.84 -17.00 0.71
N ALA A 105 11.97 -16.08 1.66
CA ALA A 105 10.98 -15.86 2.71
C ALA A 105 9.71 -15.12 2.23
N PHE A 106 9.70 -14.56 1.02
CA PHE A 106 8.58 -13.76 0.53
C PHE A 106 7.31 -14.63 0.35
N SER A 107 7.43 -15.74 -0.37
CA SER A 107 6.29 -16.63 -0.65
C SER A 107 5.60 -17.19 0.62
N PRO A 108 6.31 -17.72 1.63
CA PRO A 108 5.65 -18.16 2.86
C PRO A 108 5.09 -17.00 3.70
N THR A 109 5.62 -15.78 3.58
CA THR A 109 5.11 -14.59 4.28
C THR A 109 3.83 -14.06 3.61
N TYR A 110 3.82 -13.97 2.29
CA TYR A 110 2.70 -13.50 1.46
C TYR A 110 2.07 -14.68 0.72
N TYR A 111 1.58 -15.66 1.49
CA TYR A 111 0.85 -16.80 0.95
C TYR A 111 -0.49 -16.36 0.35
N HIS A 112 -1.09 -17.23 -0.45
CA HIS A 112 -2.37 -16.96 -1.10
C HIS A 112 -3.47 -16.59 -0.09
N GLY A 113 -4.17 -15.48 -0.36
CA GLY A 113 -5.17 -14.91 0.53
C GLY A 113 -4.60 -13.92 1.54
N SER A 114 -3.31 -13.57 1.47
CA SER A 114 -2.71 -12.50 2.28
C SER A 114 -2.88 -11.12 1.64
N LEU A 115 -3.02 -11.06 0.31
CA LEU A 115 -3.19 -9.83 -0.45
C LEU A 115 -4.66 -9.43 -0.56
N LEU A 116 -4.93 -8.13 -0.64
CA LEU A 116 -6.30 -7.61 -0.77
C LEU A 116 -6.87 -7.89 -2.15
N THR A 117 -6.06 -7.85 -3.22
CA THR A 117 -6.52 -8.18 -4.57
C THR A 117 -7.02 -9.62 -4.70
N GLU A 118 -6.48 -10.55 -3.91
CA GLU A 118 -6.93 -11.94 -3.86
C GLU A 118 -8.29 -12.09 -3.13
N LYS A 119 -8.58 -11.20 -2.18
CA LYS A 119 -9.86 -11.19 -1.44
C LYS A 119 -10.94 -10.37 -2.14
N TYR A 120 -10.55 -9.37 -2.90
CA TYR A 120 -11.44 -8.38 -3.49
C TYR A 120 -11.19 -8.29 -5.00
N PRO A 121 -11.83 -9.16 -5.82
CA PRO A 121 -11.56 -9.27 -7.25
C PRO A 121 -11.73 -7.98 -8.05
N HIS A 122 -12.55 -7.04 -7.57
CA HIS A 122 -12.69 -5.73 -8.21
C HIS A 122 -11.39 -4.91 -8.18
N LEU A 123 -10.55 -5.05 -7.15
CA LEU A 123 -9.24 -4.39 -7.09
C LEU A 123 -8.28 -4.97 -8.13
N ALA A 124 -8.33 -6.28 -8.36
CA ALA A 124 -7.55 -6.93 -9.41
C ALA A 124 -7.96 -6.43 -10.80
N ARG A 125 -9.26 -6.31 -11.07
CA ARG A 125 -9.79 -5.77 -12.34
C ARG A 125 -9.36 -4.32 -12.61
N LEU A 126 -9.42 -3.45 -11.60
CA LEU A 126 -8.97 -2.05 -11.73
C LEU A 126 -7.51 -1.94 -12.21
N ARG A 127 -6.66 -2.90 -11.81
CA ARG A 127 -5.27 -2.97 -12.26
C ARG A 127 -5.17 -3.28 -13.75
N GLU A 128 -5.94 -4.26 -14.21
CA GLU A 128 -5.96 -4.68 -15.62
C GLU A 128 -6.48 -3.57 -16.54
N GLU A 129 -7.51 -2.85 -16.10
CA GLU A 129 -8.09 -1.72 -16.83
C GLU A 129 -7.11 -0.56 -16.93
N SER A 130 -6.43 -0.22 -15.83
CA SER A 130 -5.42 0.85 -15.79
C SER A 130 -4.21 0.56 -16.68
N GLY A 131 -3.88 -0.72 -16.92
CA GLY A 131 -2.82 -1.15 -17.82
C GLY A 131 -3.20 -1.14 -19.30
N LYS A 132 -4.49 -1.19 -19.63
CA LYS A 132 -4.99 -1.18 -21.03
C LYS A 132 -5.10 0.23 -21.62
N THR A 133 -5.19 1.27 -20.81
CA THR A 133 -5.32 2.68 -21.26
C THR A 133 -4.04 3.25 -21.91
N ILE A 134 -2.95 2.46 -22.02
CA ILE A 134 -1.67 2.87 -22.62
C ILE A 134 -1.23 1.90 -23.74
N SER A 135 -2.20 1.25 -24.40
CA SER A 135 -1.99 0.53 -25.68
C SER A 135 -2.82 1.16 -26.77
#